data_AF-A0A971KSN4-F1
#
_entry.id   AF-A0A971KSN4-F1
#
_cell.length_a   1.000
_cell.length_b   1.000
_cell.length_c   1.000
_cell.angle_alpha   90.00
_cell.angle_beta   90.00
_cell.angle_gamma   90.00
#
_symmetry.space_group_name_H-M   'P 1'
#
loop_
_entity.id
_entity.type
_entity.pdbx_description
1 polymer ?
#
loop_
_entity_poly.entity_id
_entity_poly.type
_entity_poly.pdbx_seq_one_letter_code
_entity_poly.pdbx_strand_id
1 'polypeptide(L)'
;MADTFSVTEVSRITGLAPHTLRYYEQQFPVLLKVERTRGGHRIYRQQHIDLFKAIIQLLKEEKVSIKEARCRLGEPDNSIPCNTLKSSEEKFAQEFENGDISKMLMVVIEKLDRICRNNDNRDRMLMNFFKAKTEDRNDDLIDQISRCRKETHETVKLCQTIIRQGFRVN
;
A
#
# COMPACT_ATOMS: atom_id res chain seq x y z
N MET A 1 13.11 3.83 24.23
CA MET A 1 11.80 3.42 24.78
C MET A 1 10.83 3.28 23.62
N ALA A 2 10.03 2.21 23.56
CA ALA A 2 8.92 2.16 22.61
C ALA A 2 7.72 2.85 23.24
N ASP A 3 7.30 3.98 22.68
CA ASP A 3 6.13 4.72 23.18
C ASP A 3 4.86 3.89 22.95
N THR A 4 4.15 3.62 24.04
CA THR A 4 2.87 2.93 24.05
C THR A 4 1.76 3.91 24.37
N PHE A 5 0.63 3.76 23.68
CA PHE A 5 -0.50 4.69 23.73
C PHE A 5 -1.79 3.94 24.12
N SER A 6 -2.60 4.57 24.95
CA SER A 6 -3.95 4.13 25.27
C SER A 6 -4.94 4.47 24.15
N VAL A 7 -6.11 3.81 24.15
CA VAL A 7 -7.19 4.11 23.19
C VAL A 7 -7.61 5.57 23.19
N THR A 8 -7.58 6.23 24.34
CA THR A 8 -7.93 7.65 24.49
C THR A 8 -6.90 8.55 23.82
N GLU A 9 -5.62 8.24 23.98
CA GLU A 9 -4.54 9.00 23.33
C GLU A 9 -4.56 8.81 21.82
N VAL A 10 -4.74 7.59 21.34
CA VAL A 10 -4.85 7.31 19.90
C VAL A 10 -6.08 7.99 19.30
N SER A 11 -7.21 7.98 19.99
CA SER A 11 -8.42 8.72 19.60
C SER A 11 -8.11 10.20 19.42
N ARG A 12 -7.40 10.82 20.37
CA ARG A 12 -6.98 12.22 20.28
C ARG A 12 -6.01 12.48 19.12
N ILE A 13 -5.06 11.58 18.87
CA ILE A 13 -4.04 11.74 17.81
C ILE A 13 -4.64 11.56 16.41
N THR A 14 -5.54 10.59 16.25
CA THR A 14 -6.12 10.22 14.95
C THR A 14 -7.43 10.94 14.64
N GLY A 15 -8.08 11.53 15.65
CA GLY A 15 -9.42 12.11 15.54
C GLY A 15 -10.52 11.07 15.33
N LEU A 16 -10.24 9.78 15.56
CA LEU A 16 -11.20 8.69 15.42
C LEU A 16 -11.85 8.37 16.76
N ALA A 17 -13.15 8.10 16.74
CA ALA A 17 -13.83 7.63 17.93
C ALA A 17 -13.31 6.23 18.35
N PRO A 18 -13.29 5.91 19.66
CA PRO A 18 -12.79 4.63 20.16
C PRO A 18 -13.44 3.39 19.52
N HIS A 19 -14.74 3.48 19.20
CA HIS A 19 -15.45 2.40 18.53
C HIS A 19 -14.98 2.19 17.08
N THR A 20 -14.58 3.26 16.39
CA THR A 20 -14.05 3.22 15.03
C THR A 20 -12.66 2.58 15.00
N LEU A 21 -11.80 2.91 15.98
CA LEU A 21 -10.50 2.25 16.14
C LEU A 21 -10.67 0.74 16.33
N ARG A 22 -11.60 0.33 17.20
CA ARG A 22 -11.94 -1.09 17.40
C ARG A 22 -12.50 -1.74 16.14
N TYR A 23 -13.31 -1.03 15.37
CA TYR A 23 -13.85 -1.54 14.12
C TYR A 23 -12.71 -1.80 13.11
N TYR A 24 -11.79 -0.85 12.94
CA TYR A 24 -10.63 -1.05 12.08
C TYR A 24 -9.70 -2.17 12.57
N GLU A 25 -9.50 -2.36 13.87
CA GLU A 25 -8.78 -3.54 14.37
C GLU A 25 -9.39 -4.86 13.88
N GLN A 26 -10.73 -4.95 13.82
CA GLN A 26 -11.42 -6.13 13.33
C GLN A 26 -11.33 -6.29 11.81
N GLN A 27 -11.33 -5.18 11.08
CA GLN A 27 -11.18 -5.19 9.63
C GLN A 27 -9.74 -5.49 9.21
N PHE A 28 -8.76 -5.13 10.04
CA PHE A 28 -7.34 -5.33 9.77
C PHE A 28 -6.64 -6.19 10.85
N PRO A 29 -7.02 -7.47 11.01
CA PRO A 29 -6.57 -8.30 12.12
C PRO A 29 -5.06 -8.62 12.11
N VAL A 30 -4.40 -8.58 10.96
CA VAL A 30 -2.97 -8.89 10.85
C VAL A 30 -2.13 -7.63 11.05
N LEU A 31 -2.53 -6.53 10.40
CA LEU A 31 -1.80 -5.27 10.46
C LEU A 31 -2.02 -4.52 11.77
N LEU A 32 -3.25 -4.51 12.28
CA LEU A 32 -3.63 -3.87 13.55
C LEU A 32 -3.73 -4.90 14.69
N LYS A 33 -2.69 -5.72 14.85
CA LYS A 33 -2.59 -6.65 15.98
C LYS A 33 -2.21 -5.90 17.26
N VAL A 34 -3.24 -5.44 17.98
CA VAL A 34 -3.09 -4.64 19.20
C VAL A 34 -2.84 -5.53 20.43
N GLU A 35 -1.81 -5.20 21.20
CA GLU A 35 -1.50 -5.85 22.48
C GLU A 35 -2.49 -5.42 23.56
N ARG A 36 -2.67 -6.26 24.59
CA ARG A 36 -3.51 -5.94 25.74
C ARG A 36 -2.70 -5.93 27.02
N THR A 37 -3.02 -4.97 27.91
CA THR A 37 -2.51 -4.98 29.28
C THR A 37 -3.01 -6.21 30.04
N ARG A 38 -2.42 -6.50 31.19
CA ARG A 38 -2.92 -7.53 32.12
C ARG A 38 -4.38 -7.28 32.55
N GLY A 39 -4.83 -6.03 32.56
CA GLY A 39 -6.23 -5.63 32.83
C GLY A 39 -7.15 -5.65 31.60
N GLY A 40 -6.66 -6.09 30.44
CA GLY A 40 -7.47 -6.21 29.21
C GLY A 40 -7.63 -4.92 28.38
N HIS A 41 -6.93 -3.84 28.73
CA HIS A 41 -6.96 -2.60 27.96
C HIS A 41 -6.04 -2.67 26.74
N ARG A 42 -6.48 -2.05 25.63
CA ARG A 42 -5.73 -2.01 24.36
C ARG A 42 -4.53 -1.08 24.47
N ILE A 43 -3.38 -1.54 23.97
CA ILE A 43 -2.14 -0.79 23.90
C ILE A 43 -1.72 -0.64 22.44
N TYR A 44 -1.67 0.59 21.97
CA TYR A 44 -1.21 0.91 20.64
C TYR A 44 0.25 1.33 20.65
N ARG A 45 0.96 1.06 19.57
CA ARG A 45 2.31 1.57 19.32
C ARG A 45 2.25 2.61 18.21
N GLN A 46 3.33 3.35 18.03
CA GLN A 46 3.44 4.33 16.96
C GLN A 46 3.08 3.73 15.58
N GLN A 47 3.52 2.51 15.31
CA GLN A 47 3.20 1.77 14.07
C GLN A 47 1.69 1.62 13.84
N HIS A 48 0.89 1.40 14.89
CA HIS A 48 -0.57 1.31 14.76
C HIS A 48 -1.18 2.67 14.41
N ILE A 49 -0.64 3.76 14.95
CA ILE A 49 -1.10 5.12 14.63
C ILE A 49 -0.85 5.44 13.15
N ASP A 50 0.33 5.08 12.63
CA ASP A 50 0.69 5.30 11.23
C ASP A 50 -0.23 4.48 10.30
N LEU A 51 -0.55 3.24 10.67
CA LEU A 51 -1.53 2.42 9.95
C LEU A 51 -2.93 3.03 9.96
N PHE A 52 -3.41 3.54 11.11
CA PHE A 52 -4.71 4.23 11.16
C PHE A 52 -4.74 5.44 10.24
N LYS A 53 -3.66 6.23 10.17
CA LYS A 53 -3.56 7.37 9.25
C LYS A 53 -3.63 6.91 7.79
N ALA A 54 -2.92 5.86 7.42
CA ALA A 54 -2.96 5.30 6.07
C ALA A 54 -4.36 4.79 5.70
N ILE A 55 -5.05 4.11 6.62
CA ILE A 55 -6.43 3.65 6.42
C ILE A 55 -7.37 4.85 6.23
N ILE A 56 -7.26 5.89 7.06
CA ILE A 56 -8.07 7.10 6.94
C ILE A 56 -7.86 7.76 5.58
N GLN A 57 -6.61 7.87 5.13
CA GLN A 57 -6.26 8.48 3.86
C GLN A 57 -6.94 7.74 2.70
N LEU A 58 -6.81 6.41 2.65
CA LEU A 58 -7.44 5.58 1.63
C LEU A 58 -8.97 5.74 1.63
N LEU A 59 -9.60 5.70 2.80
CA LEU A 59 -11.06 5.73 2.90
C LEU A 59 -11.66 7.12 2.64
N LYS A 60 -10.99 8.20 3.05
CA LYS A 60 -11.52 9.57 2.92
C LYS A 60 -11.10 10.27 1.64
N GLU A 61 -9.81 10.20 1.28
CA GLU A 61 -9.28 10.90 0.11
C GLU A 61 -9.57 10.10 -1.16
N GLU A 62 -9.24 8.81 -1.15
CA GLU A 62 -9.37 7.96 -2.33
C GLU A 62 -10.74 7.27 -2.43
N LYS A 63 -11.59 7.41 -1.39
CA LYS A 63 -12.95 6.87 -1.30
C LYS A 63 -13.03 5.38 -1.63
N VAL A 64 -11.98 4.62 -1.31
CA VAL A 64 -11.95 3.19 -1.57
C VAL A 64 -12.74 2.42 -0.51
N SER A 65 -13.21 1.23 -0.86
CA SER A 65 -13.85 0.34 0.12
C SER A 65 -12.82 -0.23 1.10
N ILE A 66 -13.28 -0.67 2.28
CA ILE A 66 -12.42 -1.33 3.28
C ILE A 66 -11.73 -2.56 2.68
N LYS A 67 -12.44 -3.34 1.84
CA LYS A 67 -11.88 -4.50 1.15
C LYS A 67 -10.69 -4.11 0.25
N GLU A 68 -10.85 -3.02 -0.51
CA GLU A 68 -9.79 -2.50 -1.37
C GLU A 68 -8.61 -1.96 -0.54
N ALA A 69 -8.90 -1.25 0.56
CA ALA A 69 -7.87 -0.76 1.48
C ALA A 69 -7.03 -1.92 2.07
N ARG A 70 -7.66 -3.04 2.44
CA ARG A 70 -6.96 -4.25 2.93
C ARG A 70 -5.97 -4.82 1.92
N CYS A 71 -6.42 -4.97 0.66
CA CYS A 71 -5.57 -5.47 -0.43
C CYS A 71 -4.40 -4.51 -0.71
N ARG A 72 -4.63 -3.19 -0.71
CA ARG A 72 -3.56 -2.20 -0.91
C ARG A 72 -2.54 -2.14 0.22
N LEU A 73 -2.99 -2.30 1.47
CA LEU A 73 -2.11 -2.34 2.63
C LEU A 73 -1.39 -3.70 2.79
N GLY A 74 -1.61 -4.63 1.86
CA GLY A 74 -0.92 -5.93 1.82
C GLY A 74 -1.33 -6.86 2.96
N GLU A 75 -2.56 -6.71 3.47
CA GLU A 75 -3.05 -7.59 4.52
C GLU A 75 -3.35 -8.98 3.93
N PRO A 76 -2.71 -10.05 4.44
CA PRO A 76 -2.95 -11.39 3.92
C PRO A 76 -4.34 -11.85 4.36
N ASP A 77 -5.29 -11.89 3.41
CA ASP A 77 -6.56 -12.55 3.59
C ASP A 77 -6.40 -14.03 3.23
N ASN A 78 -6.60 -14.95 4.18
CA ASN A 78 -6.57 -16.39 3.91
C ASN A 78 -7.71 -16.86 2.98
N SER A 79 -8.62 -15.96 2.57
CA SER A 79 -9.82 -16.29 1.79
C SER A 79 -9.97 -15.53 0.47
N ILE A 80 -9.10 -14.56 0.14
CA ILE A 80 -9.28 -13.74 -1.07
C ILE A 80 -7.91 -13.42 -1.72
N PRO A 81 -7.63 -13.92 -2.94
CA PRO A 81 -6.53 -13.41 -3.74
C PRO A 81 -6.76 -11.91 -3.99
N CYS A 82 -5.77 -11.07 -3.70
CA CYS A 82 -5.76 -9.62 -3.93
C CYS A 82 -5.81 -9.32 -5.44
N ASN A 83 -6.99 -9.58 -6.03
CA ASN A 83 -7.35 -9.34 -7.42
C ASN A 83 -8.81 -8.88 -7.44
N THR A 84 -9.07 -7.66 -6.98
CA THR A 84 -10.37 -7.03 -7.24
C THR A 84 -10.18 -5.56 -7.58
N LEU A 85 -9.42 -5.30 -8.64
CA LEU A 85 -9.46 -4.03 -9.39
C LEU A 85 -10.70 -3.94 -10.32
N LYS A 86 -11.62 -4.90 -10.27
CA LYS A 86 -12.65 -5.10 -11.31
C LYS A 86 -13.79 -4.08 -11.34
N SER A 87 -14.07 -3.34 -10.26
CA SER A 87 -15.25 -2.46 -10.24
C SER A 87 -15.13 -1.20 -11.11
N SER A 88 -13.91 -0.78 -11.48
CA SER A 88 -13.68 0.28 -12.47
C SER A 88 -13.28 -0.25 -13.86
N GLU A 89 -12.83 -1.50 -13.95
CA GLU A 89 -12.29 -2.08 -15.20
C GLU A 89 -13.37 -2.68 -16.10
N GLU A 90 -14.45 -3.24 -15.55
CA GLU A 90 -15.53 -3.84 -16.35
C GLU A 90 -16.38 -2.80 -17.10
N LYS A 91 -16.43 -1.54 -16.60
CA LYS A 91 -17.05 -0.43 -17.33
C LYS A 91 -16.18 0.07 -18.50
N PHE A 92 -14.86 -0.07 -18.41
CA PHE A 92 -13.94 0.35 -19.47
C PHE A 92 -13.90 -0.65 -20.62
N ALA A 93 -14.10 -1.95 -20.37
CA ALA A 93 -14.06 -2.99 -21.40
C ALA A 93 -15.17 -2.90 -22.46
N GLN A 94 -16.25 -2.13 -22.20
CA GLN A 94 -17.37 -1.98 -23.14
C GLN A 94 -17.20 -0.81 -24.13
N GLU A 95 -16.18 0.04 -23.98
CA GLU A 95 -15.98 1.24 -24.83
C GLU A 95 -14.83 1.11 -25.86
N PHE A 96 -14.25 -0.07 -26.03
CA PHE A 96 -13.18 -0.28 -27.00
C PHE A 96 -13.71 -1.09 -28.19
N GLU A 97 -13.99 -0.40 -29.29
CA GLU A 97 -13.98 -1.04 -30.61
C GLU A 97 -12.64 -1.73 -30.82
N ASN A 98 -12.67 -2.93 -31.41
CA ASN A 98 -11.60 -3.94 -31.47
C ASN A 98 -10.32 -3.56 -32.25
N GLY A 99 -9.90 -2.29 -32.26
CA GLY A 99 -8.77 -1.81 -33.06
C GLY A 99 -7.85 -0.77 -32.41
N ASP A 100 -8.21 -0.18 -31.26
CA ASP A 100 -7.37 0.87 -30.65
C ASP A 100 -6.27 0.30 -29.74
N ILE A 101 -5.24 -0.31 -30.34
CA ILE A 101 -4.03 -0.79 -29.64
C ILE A 101 -3.44 0.33 -28.76
N SER A 102 -3.48 1.58 -29.22
CA SER A 102 -3.03 2.74 -28.44
C SER A 102 -3.81 2.96 -27.16
N LYS A 103 -5.14 2.78 -27.18
CA LYS A 103 -5.97 2.90 -25.97
C LYS A 103 -5.74 1.73 -25.03
N MET A 104 -5.58 0.52 -25.56
CA MET A 104 -5.21 -0.66 -24.76
C MET A 104 -3.84 -0.48 -24.10
N LEU A 105 -2.86 0.04 -24.84
CA LEU A 105 -1.52 0.32 -24.32
C LEU A 105 -1.54 1.40 -23.23
N MET A 106 -2.35 2.46 -23.39
CA MET A 106 -2.54 3.49 -22.36
C MET A 106 -3.09 2.91 -21.06
N VAL A 107 -4.11 2.05 -21.13
CA VAL A 107 -4.69 1.38 -19.96
C VAL A 107 -3.67 0.46 -19.29
N VAL A 108 -2.90 -0.30 -20.07
CA VAL A 108 -1.84 -1.16 -19.54
C VAL A 108 -0.76 -0.34 -18.84
N ILE A 109 -0.32 0.78 -19.43
CA ILE A 109 0.66 1.68 -18.82
C ILE A 109 0.14 2.26 -17.51
N GLU A 110 -1.12 2.70 -17.47
CA GLU A 110 -1.75 3.22 -16.24
C GLU A 110 -1.82 2.15 -15.14
N LYS A 111 -2.18 0.91 -15.50
CA LYS A 111 -2.19 -0.21 -14.57
C LYS A 111 -0.81 -0.57 -14.05
N LEU A 112 0.21 -0.58 -14.93
CA LEU A 112 1.59 -0.82 -14.54
C LEU A 112 2.11 0.28 -13.60
N ASP A 113 1.82 1.54 -13.89
CA ASP A 113 2.16 2.70 -13.05
C ASP A 113 1.51 2.60 -11.66
N ARG A 114 0.26 2.12 -11.59
CA ARG A 114 -0.42 1.82 -10.33
C ARG A 114 0.22 0.66 -9.56
N ILE A 115 0.64 -0.41 -10.24
CA ILE A 115 1.37 -1.54 -9.63
C ILE A 115 2.71 -1.07 -9.09
N CYS A 116 3.46 -0.26 -9.85
CA CYS A 116 4.73 0.31 -9.43
C CYS A 116 4.57 1.17 -8.17
N ARG A 117 3.59 2.09 -8.13
CA ARG A 117 3.30 2.89 -6.93
C ARG A 117 2.98 2.03 -5.70
N ASN A 118 2.23 0.95 -5.89
CA ASN A 118 1.84 0.08 -4.79
C ASN A 118 3.05 -0.71 -4.25
N ASN A 119 3.95 -1.13 -5.15
CA ASN A 119 5.23 -1.71 -4.77
C ASN A 119 6.10 -0.71 -4.01
N ASP A 120 6.21 0.53 -4.46
CA ASP A 120 6.98 1.59 -3.79
C ASP A 120 6.48 1.88 -2.36
N ASN A 121 5.15 1.85 -2.16
CA ASN A 121 4.54 2.04 -0.85
C ASN A 121 4.88 0.88 0.10
N ARG A 122 4.76 -0.37 -0.39
CA ARG A 122 5.13 -1.56 0.38
C ARG A 122 6.61 -1.57 0.71
N ASP A 123 7.44 -1.08 -0.20
CA ASP A 123 8.88 -0.99 -0.07
C ASP A 123 9.29 0.05 0.97
N ARG A 124 8.64 1.22 0.97
CA ARG A 124 8.80 2.23 2.02
C ARG A 124 8.40 1.70 3.39
N MET A 125 7.32 0.93 3.45
CA MET A 125 6.83 0.32 4.68
C MET A 125 7.80 -0.75 5.19
N LEU A 126 8.32 -1.62 4.31
CA LEU A 126 9.37 -2.59 4.63
C LEU A 126 10.63 -1.89 5.12
N MET A 127 11.08 -0.84 4.43
CA MET A 127 12.25 -0.05 4.86
C MET A 127 12.04 0.59 6.24
N ASN A 128 10.83 1.10 6.53
CA ASN A 128 10.50 1.61 7.86
C ASN A 128 10.51 0.50 8.93
N PHE A 129 10.04 -0.71 8.60
CA PHE A 129 10.09 -1.86 9.49
C PHE A 129 11.51 -2.35 9.76
N PHE A 130 12.37 -2.41 8.73
CA PHE A 130 13.76 -2.83 8.88
C PHE A 130 14.60 -1.79 9.61
N LYS A 131 14.40 -0.49 9.33
CA LYS A 131 15.05 0.61 10.05
C LYS A 131 14.69 0.64 11.55
N ALA A 132 13.51 0.14 11.91
CA ALA A 132 13.09 0.00 13.30
C ALA A 132 13.65 -1.27 14.00
N LYS A 133 14.27 -2.19 13.24
CA LYS A 133 14.77 -3.49 13.71
C LYS A 133 16.25 -3.64 13.36
N THR A 134 17.08 -2.75 13.87
CA THR A 134 18.54 -2.82 13.70
C THR A 134 19.13 -3.98 14.51
N GLU A 135 19.49 -5.05 13.80
CA GLU A 135 20.72 -5.81 14.01
C GLU A 135 21.49 -5.77 12.68
N ASP A 136 22.78 -5.40 12.78
CA ASP A 136 23.79 -5.06 11.75
C ASP A 136 23.89 -5.94 10.48
N ARG A 137 23.16 -7.05 10.39
CA ARG A 137 23.31 -8.05 9.30
C ARG A 137 22.41 -7.82 8.10
N ASN A 138 21.38 -6.98 8.21
CA ASN A 138 20.40 -6.78 7.14
C ASN A 138 20.69 -5.58 6.23
N ASP A 139 21.63 -4.71 6.60
CA ASP A 139 21.90 -3.46 5.87
C ASP A 139 22.46 -3.71 4.47
N ASP A 140 23.32 -4.72 4.29
CA ASP A 140 23.83 -5.12 2.97
C ASP A 140 22.73 -5.67 2.03
N LEU A 141 21.78 -6.43 2.57
CA LEU A 141 20.65 -6.96 1.81
C LEU A 141 19.69 -5.82 1.43
N ILE A 142 19.46 -4.89 2.34
CA ILE A 142 18.64 -3.70 2.12
C ILE A 142 19.25 -2.81 1.03
N ASP A 143 20.57 -2.65 1.04
CA ASP A 143 21.31 -1.90 0.02
C ASP A 143 21.26 -2.58 -1.35
N GLN A 144 21.38 -3.90 -1.41
CA GLN A 144 21.25 -4.67 -2.66
C GLN A 144 19.83 -4.58 -3.23
N ILE A 145 18.81 -4.69 -2.38
CA ILE A 145 17.41 -4.54 -2.79
C ILE A 145 17.17 -3.10 -3.30
N SER A 146 17.71 -2.10 -2.62
CA SER A 146 17.59 -0.69 -3.02
C SER A 146 18.26 -0.41 -4.38
N ARG A 147 19.43 -1.01 -4.65
CA ARG A 147 20.12 -0.92 -5.95
C ARG A 147 19.32 -1.57 -7.07
N CYS A 148 18.88 -2.82 -6.87
CA CYS A 148 18.07 -3.56 -7.85
C CYS A 148 16.77 -2.80 -8.21
N ARG A 149 16.15 -2.15 -7.22
CA ARG A 149 14.96 -1.30 -7.44
C ARG A 149 15.27 -0.04 -8.23
N LYS A 150 16.37 0.65 -7.93
CA LYS A 150 16.79 1.83 -8.68
C LYS A 150 17.05 1.48 -10.15
N GLU A 151 17.71 0.36 -10.41
CA GLU A 151 17.94 -0.15 -11.76
C GLU A 151 16.63 -0.45 -12.50
N THR A 152 15.67 -1.08 -11.82
CA THR A 152 14.32 -1.35 -12.37
C THR A 152 13.58 -0.05 -12.71
N HIS A 153 13.67 0.97 -11.85
CA HIS A 153 13.04 2.26 -12.09
C HIS A 153 13.67 2.99 -13.28
N GLU A 154 15.00 2.98 -13.39
CA GLU A 154 15.72 3.58 -14.53
C GLU A 154 15.40 2.87 -15.85
N THR A 155 15.26 1.54 -15.84
CA THR A 155 14.84 0.80 -17.05
C THR A 155 13.42 1.14 -17.48
N VAL A 156 12.47 1.26 -16.54
CA VAL A 156 11.11 1.69 -16.85
C VAL A 156 11.09 3.12 -17.42
N LYS A 157 11.86 4.03 -16.81
CA LYS A 157 11.99 5.41 -17.27
C LYS A 157 12.63 5.51 -18.66
N LEU A 158 13.63 4.66 -18.95
CA LEU A 158 14.23 4.53 -20.27
C LEU A 158 13.20 4.06 -21.30
N CYS A 159 12.45 2.99 -20.99
CA CYS A 159 11.36 2.50 -21.86
C CYS A 159 10.31 3.59 -22.14
N GLN A 160 9.89 4.34 -21.11
CA GLN A 160 8.95 5.47 -21.28
C GLN A 160 9.53 6.58 -22.16
N THR A 161 10.84 6.84 -22.05
CA THR A 161 11.54 7.84 -22.87
C THR A 161 11.63 7.39 -24.32
N ILE A 162 11.96 6.12 -24.58
CA ILE A 162 12.00 5.52 -25.92
C ILE A 162 10.62 5.57 -26.58
N ILE A 163 9.57 5.22 -25.83
CA ILE A 163 8.18 5.29 -26.32
C ILE A 163 7.78 6.73 -26.65
N ARG A 164 8.16 7.71 -25.83
CA ARG A 164 7.87 9.15 -26.05
C ARG A 164 8.66 9.78 -27.18
N GLN A 165 9.90 9.33 -27.41
CA GLN A 165 10.73 9.81 -28.52
C GLN A 165 10.35 9.17 -29.87
N GLY A 166 9.41 8.22 -29.85
CA GLY A 166 8.86 7.58 -31.01
C GLY A 166 9.72 6.39 -31.45
N PHE A 167 9.07 5.24 -31.61
CA PHE A 167 9.47 4.24 -32.58
C PHE A 167 9.44 4.89 -33.98
N ARG A 168 10.49 5.65 -34.32
CA ARG A 168 10.85 5.93 -35.71
C ARG A 168 11.44 4.65 -36.29
N VAL A 169 10.57 3.68 -36.55
CA VAL A 169 10.90 2.53 -37.38
C VAL A 169 10.58 2.98 -38.80
N ASN A 170 11.64 3.17 -39.60
CA ASN A 170 11.55 3.21 -41.06
C ASN A 170 11.08 1.87 -41.60
#